data_AF-A0A7T7BIH3-F1
#
_entry.id   AF-A0A7T7BIH3-F1
#
_cell.length_a   1.000
_cell.length_b   1.000
_cell.length_c   1.000
_cell.angle_alpha   90.00
_cell.angle_beta   90.00
_cell.angle_gamma   90.00
#
_symmetry.space_group_name_H-M   'P 1'
#
loop_
_entity.id
_entity.type
_entity.pdbx_description
1 polymer ?
#
loop_
_entity_poly.entity_id
_entity_poly.type
_entity_poly.pdbx_seq_one_letter_code
_entity_poly.pdbx_strand_id
1 'polypeptide(L)'
;MFLTLSYNEILAYGEREFWYSLIKALAMIVLFILAFIISAGGIRLCAIGFHRWHSPNALADSIVGVAKILIVAGRLYTGTEMVGITAGESANPEKAVPSAMKHVFVAYLDVLLCRNSYPVD
;
A
#
# COMPACT_ATOMS: atom_id res chain seq x y z
N MET A 1 2.87 17.83 -18.34
CA MET A 1 1.71 16.91 -18.48
C MET A 1 0.40 17.59 -18.08
N PHE A 2 0.25 18.12 -16.86
CA PHE A 2 -0.97 18.89 -16.50
C PHE A 2 -1.15 20.14 -17.37
N LEU A 3 -0.09 20.93 -17.55
CA LEU A 3 -0.13 22.15 -18.38
C LEU A 3 -0.45 21.89 -19.88
N THR A 4 -0.10 20.72 -20.41
CA THR A 4 -0.38 20.35 -21.80
C THR A 4 -1.81 19.85 -22.02
N LEU A 5 -2.48 19.39 -20.96
CA LEU A 5 -3.86 18.92 -21.03
C LEU A 5 -4.85 20.09 -20.85
N SER A 6 -4.51 21.10 -20.05
CA SER A 6 -5.32 22.30 -19.83
C SER A 6 -5.52 23.18 -21.08
N TYR A 7 -4.72 22.97 -22.13
CA TYR A 7 -4.85 23.67 -23.41
C TYR A 7 -5.90 23.08 -24.35
N ASN A 8 -6.42 21.87 -24.06
CA ASN A 8 -7.50 21.23 -24.83
C ASN A 8 -8.87 21.56 -24.21
N GLU A 9 -9.93 21.42 -25.02
CA GLU A 9 -11.31 21.62 -24.57
C GLU A 9 -11.63 20.85 -23.29
N ILE A 10 -12.40 21.48 -22.39
CA ILE A 10 -12.68 21.03 -21.01
C ILE A 10 -13.23 19.59 -20.97
N LEU A 11 -13.95 19.19 -22.02
CA LEU A 11 -14.52 17.84 -22.17
C LEU A 11 -13.44 16.78 -22.43
N ALA A 12 -12.48 17.06 -23.30
CA ALA A 12 -11.37 16.16 -23.59
C ALA A 12 -10.40 16.02 -22.40
N TYR A 13 -10.30 17.06 -21.57
CA TYR A 13 -9.54 17.01 -20.32
C TYR A 13 -10.14 15.99 -19.33
N GLY A 14 -11.46 16.04 -19.11
CA GLY A 14 -12.16 15.14 -18.19
C GLY A 14 -12.06 13.67 -18.61
N GLU A 15 -12.15 13.38 -19.90
CA GLU A 15 -12.00 12.01 -20.41
C GLU A 15 -10.59 11.47 -20.16
N ARG A 16 -9.55 12.28 -20.41
CA ARG A 16 -8.14 11.90 -20.22
C ARG A 16 -7.78 11.64 -18.75
N GLU A 17 -8.32 12.44 -17.83
CA GLU A 17 -8.14 12.21 -16.39
C GLU A 17 -8.78 10.91 -15.92
N PHE A 18 -9.95 10.57 -16.44
CA PHE A 18 -10.62 9.29 -16.12
C PHE A 18 -9.75 8.10 -16.52
N TRP A 19 -9.20 8.09 -17.74
CA TRP A 19 -8.30 7.05 -18.20
C TRP A 19 -7.05 6.92 -17.32
N TYR A 20 -6.47 8.05 -16.89
CA TYR A 20 -5.28 8.04 -16.04
C TYR A 20 -5.56 7.51 -14.63
N SER A 21 -6.75 7.82 -14.09
CA SER A 21 -7.22 7.29 -12.81
C SER A 21 -7.44 5.76 -12.87
N LEU A 22 -8.04 5.28 -13.96
CA LEU A 22 -8.27 3.84 -14.18
C LEU A 22 -6.96 3.05 -14.27
N ILE A 23 -5.98 3.56 -15.02
CA ILE A 23 -4.65 2.92 -15.13
C ILE A 23 -3.97 2.87 -13.75
N LYS A 24 -4.04 3.94 -12.98
CA LYS A 24 -3.47 3.98 -11.62
C LYS A 24 -4.13 2.97 -10.69
N ALA A 25 -5.45 2.80 -10.78
CA ALA A 25 -6.19 1.81 -9.99
C ALA A 25 -5.80 0.37 -10.38
N LEU A 26 -5.73 0.07 -11.68
CA LEU A 26 -5.27 -1.24 -12.17
C LEU A 26 -3.84 -1.56 -11.73
N ALA A 27 -2.93 -0.58 -11.82
CA ALA A 27 -1.55 -0.73 -11.38
C ALA A 27 -1.48 -1.09 -9.88
N MET A 28 -2.32 -0.49 -9.04
CA MET A 28 -2.41 -0.81 -7.62
C MET A 28 -2.81 -2.27 -7.40
N ILE A 29 -3.85 -2.74 -8.10
CA ILE A 29 -4.34 -4.13 -7.97
C ILE A 29 -3.25 -5.13 -8.37
N VAL A 30 -2.56 -4.90 -9.48
CA VAL A 30 -1.47 -5.78 -9.95
C VAL A 30 -0.31 -5.81 -8.95
N LEU A 31 0.07 -4.66 -8.39
CA LEU A 31 1.12 -4.58 -7.38
C LEU A 31 0.73 -5.28 -6.07
N PHE A 32 -0.54 -5.21 -5.65
CA PHE A 32 -1.03 -5.95 -4.49
C PHE A 32 -0.94 -7.47 -4.70
N ILE A 33 -1.35 -7.96 -5.86
CA ILE A 33 -1.26 -9.39 -6.19
C ILE A 33 0.21 -9.84 -6.22
N LEU A 34 1.09 -9.06 -6.85
CA LEU A 34 2.52 -9.34 -6.87
C LEU A 34 3.14 -9.35 -5.47
N ALA A 35 2.79 -8.38 -4.62
CA ALA A 35 3.23 -8.33 -3.23
C ALA A 35 2.77 -9.55 -2.43
N PHE A 36 1.53 -10.02 -2.65
CA PHE A 36 1.00 -11.24 -2.03
C PHE A 36 1.79 -12.48 -2.45
N ILE A 37 2.08 -12.64 -3.76
CA ILE A 37 2.85 -13.78 -4.28
C ILE A 37 4.29 -13.79 -3.75
N ILE A 38 4.93 -12.62 -3.69
CA ILE A 38 6.30 -12.49 -3.14
C ILE A 38 6.27 -12.80 -1.63
N SER A 39 5.26 -12.31 -0.91
CA SER A 39 5.12 -12.54 0.53
C SER A 39 4.75 -13.99 0.86
N ALA A 40 4.08 -14.71 -0.03
CA ALA A 40 3.79 -16.14 0.08
C ALA A 40 4.99 -17.04 -0.28
N GLY A 41 6.16 -16.46 -0.59
CA GLY A 41 7.38 -17.22 -0.86
C GLY A 41 7.50 -17.73 -2.30
N GLY A 42 6.83 -17.11 -3.28
CA GLY A 42 6.96 -17.48 -4.70
C GLY A 42 8.37 -17.31 -5.28
N ILE A 43 9.26 -16.56 -4.62
CA ILE A 43 10.67 -16.41 -4.98
C ILE A 43 11.51 -17.02 -3.85
N ARG A 44 12.30 -18.05 -4.16
CA ARG A 44 13.17 -18.83 -3.26
C ARG A 44 14.30 -18.03 -2.56
N LEU A 45 14.29 -16.69 -2.61
CA LEU A 45 15.24 -15.89 -1.83
C LEU A 45 14.66 -15.72 -0.43
N CYS A 46 15.16 -16.54 0.51
CA CYS A 46 15.02 -16.49 1.97
C CYS A 46 13.79 -15.75 2.52
N ALA A 47 12.97 -16.45 3.30
CA ALA A 47 11.94 -15.83 4.13
C ALA A 47 12.56 -14.74 5.03
N ILE A 48 12.42 -13.48 4.61
CA ILE A 48 12.95 -12.27 5.28
C ILE A 48 12.26 -12.00 6.64
N GLY A 49 11.34 -12.89 7.07
CA GLY A 49 10.41 -12.67 8.17
C GLY A 49 11.05 -12.45 9.54
N PHE A 50 12.06 -13.24 9.91
CA PHE A 50 12.66 -13.17 11.26
C PHE A 50 14.17 -12.99 11.30
N HIS A 51 14.89 -13.21 10.18
CA HIS A 51 16.34 -13.07 10.16
C HIS A 51 16.79 -11.63 10.50
N ARG A 52 16.05 -10.61 10.04
CA ARG A 52 16.37 -9.19 10.29
C ARG A 52 15.98 -8.67 11.67
N TRP A 53 15.16 -9.39 12.44
CA TRP A 53 14.89 -9.03 13.84
C TRP A 53 16.06 -9.44 14.76
N HIS A 54 16.75 -10.52 14.40
CA HIS A 54 17.82 -11.11 15.21
C HIS A 54 19.24 -10.71 14.76
N SER A 55 19.42 -10.25 13.52
CA SER A 55 20.74 -9.87 12.98
C SER A 55 20.63 -8.85 11.83
N PRO A 56 21.19 -7.63 11.96
CA PRO A 56 21.64 -6.93 13.17
C PRO A 56 20.44 -6.25 13.85
N ASN A 57 20.40 -6.30 15.19
CA ASN A 57 19.43 -5.67 16.11
C ASN A 57 18.42 -4.67 15.50
N ALA A 58 17.15 -4.76 15.90
CA ALA A 58 16.04 -3.88 15.45
C ALA A 58 16.30 -2.35 15.52
N LEU A 59 17.34 -1.91 16.25
CA LEU A 59 17.81 -0.52 16.36
C LEU A 59 19.30 -0.35 15.99
N ALA A 60 19.81 -1.13 15.04
CA ALA A 60 21.23 -1.09 14.64
C ALA A 60 21.70 0.29 14.12
N ASP A 61 20.78 1.13 13.63
CA ASP A 61 21.07 2.42 12.96
C ASP A 61 20.89 3.65 13.90
N SER A 62 20.84 3.44 15.22
CA SER A 62 20.72 4.52 16.23
C SER A 62 19.43 5.37 16.09
N ILE A 63 19.34 6.50 16.82
CA ILE A 63 18.23 7.47 16.78
C ILE A 63 18.02 8.03 15.36
N VAL A 64 19.08 8.10 14.55
CA VAL A 64 19.03 8.56 13.15
C VAL A 64 18.21 7.59 12.30
N GLY A 65 18.34 6.28 12.51
CA GLY A 65 17.49 5.27 11.88
C GLY A 65 16.01 5.45 12.22
N VAL A 66 15.72 5.71 13.49
CA VAL A 66 14.35 5.97 13.96
C VAL A 66 13.77 7.21 13.29
N ALA A 67 14.53 8.30 13.22
CA ALA A 67 14.11 9.53 12.54
C ALA A 67 13.84 9.31 11.03
N LYS A 68 14.68 8.51 10.34
CA LYS A 68 14.49 8.18 8.92
C LYS A 68 13.23 7.35 8.70
N ILE A 69 12.97 6.36 9.56
CA ILE A 69 11.77 5.52 9.47
C ILE A 69 10.52 6.37 9.75
N LEU A 70 10.56 7.31 10.69
CA LEU A 70 9.45 8.24 10.95
C LEU A 70 9.15 9.13 9.74
N ILE A 71 10.17 9.64 9.04
CA ILE A 71 9.99 10.44 7.82
C ILE A 71 9.39 9.60 6.69
N VAL A 72 9.88 8.37 6.50
CA VAL A 72 9.34 7.44 5.49
C VAL A 72 7.91 7.05 5.82
N ALA A 73 7.62 6.73 7.08
CA ALA A 73 6.27 6.41 7.55
C ALA A 73 5.32 7.61 7.35
N GLY A 74 5.73 8.82 7.72
CA GLY A 74 4.94 10.04 7.50
C GLY A 74 4.60 10.24 6.03
N ARG A 75 5.56 9.98 5.12
CA ARG A 75 5.33 10.03 3.66
C ARG A 75 4.35 8.97 3.16
N LEU A 76 4.33 7.78 3.77
CA LEU A 76 3.35 6.74 3.41
C LEU A 76 1.93 7.13 3.82
N TYR A 77 1.77 7.87 4.92
CA TYR A 77 0.45 8.34 5.39
C TYR A 77 -0.09 9.56 4.63
N THR A 78 0.69 10.25 3.80
CA THR A 78 0.18 11.37 2.97
C THR A 78 -0.95 10.97 2.01
N GLY A 79 -1.14 9.66 1.76
CA GLY A 79 -2.27 9.17 0.95
C GLY A 79 -3.57 8.92 1.74
N THR A 80 -3.54 8.88 3.08
CA THR A 80 -4.72 8.51 3.88
C THR A 80 -5.74 9.65 4.03
N GLU A 81 -5.33 10.88 3.78
CA GLU A 81 -6.20 12.06 3.80
C GLU A 81 -7.31 11.96 2.75
N MET A 82 -6.99 11.43 1.55
CA MET A 82 -7.98 11.19 0.50
C MET A 82 -9.05 10.17 0.93
N VAL A 83 -8.66 9.12 1.65
CA VAL A 83 -9.62 8.12 2.17
C VAL A 83 -10.58 8.77 3.18
N GLY A 84 -10.10 9.72 3.99
CA GLY A 84 -10.93 10.51 4.90
C GLY A 84 -11.95 11.41 4.18
N ILE A 85 -11.54 12.08 3.11
CA ILE A 85 -12.43 12.94 2.30
C ILE A 85 -13.49 12.10 1.59
N THR A 86 -13.10 11.00 0.94
CA THR A 86 -14.04 10.09 0.27
C THR A 86 -14.98 9.41 1.28
N ALA A 87 -14.53 9.15 2.51
CA ALA A 87 -15.41 8.71 3.59
C ALA A 87 -16.43 9.80 3.96
N GLY A 88 -16.02 11.06 4.05
CA GLY A 88 -16.92 12.20 4.31
C GLY A 88 -17.97 12.42 3.21
N GLU A 89 -17.64 12.11 1.96
CA GLU A 89 -18.55 12.21 0.81
C GLU A 89 -19.40 10.95 0.58
N SER A 90 -19.09 9.85 1.27
CA SER A 90 -19.84 8.60 1.13
C SER A 90 -21.18 8.68 1.83
N ALA A 91 -22.25 8.22 1.19
CA ALA A 91 -23.61 8.26 1.74
C ALA A 91 -23.81 7.47 3.05
N ASN A 92 -22.95 6.49 3.34
CA ASN A 92 -22.98 5.68 4.57
C ASN A 92 -21.55 5.31 5.03
N PRO A 93 -20.82 6.26 5.64
CA PRO A 93 -19.41 6.07 6.01
C PRO A 93 -19.21 4.99 7.07
N GLU A 94 -20.16 4.86 8.03
CA GLU A 94 -20.09 3.92 9.15
C GLU A 94 -20.06 2.45 8.72
N LYS A 95 -20.55 2.12 7.52
CA LYS A 95 -20.51 0.74 6.98
C LYS A 95 -19.47 0.57 5.88
N ALA A 96 -19.32 1.55 5.00
CA ALA A 96 -18.44 1.45 3.83
C ALA A 96 -16.96 1.39 4.22
N VAL A 97 -16.52 2.25 5.14
CA VAL A 97 -15.12 2.33 5.59
C VAL A 97 -14.66 1.05 6.29
N PRO A 98 -15.35 0.52 7.32
CA PRO A 98 -14.90 -0.71 7.98
C PRO A 98 -15.01 -1.94 7.09
N SER A 99 -15.95 -1.99 6.14
CA SER A 99 -16.04 -3.10 5.18
C SER A 99 -14.79 -3.17 4.29
N ALA A 100 -14.38 -2.02 3.72
CA ALA A 100 -13.17 -1.94 2.90
C ALA A 100 -11.90 -2.29 3.71
N MET A 101 -11.84 -1.84 4.97
CA MET A 101 -10.68 -2.09 5.83
C MET A 101 -10.53 -3.57 6.24
N LYS A 102 -11.64 -4.31 6.38
CA LYS A 102 -11.61 -5.76 6.64
C LYS A 102 -10.92 -6.54 5.52
N HIS A 103 -11.10 -6.16 4.27
CA HIS A 103 -10.42 -6.81 3.14
C HIS A 103 -8.89 -6.66 3.23
N VAL A 104 -8.42 -5.48 3.63
CA VAL A 104 -6.99 -5.21 3.86
C VAL A 104 -6.47 -6.02 5.05
N PHE A 105 -7.24 -6.08 6.14
CA PHE A 105 -6.88 -6.85 7.32
C PHE A 105 -6.75 -8.35 7.04
N VAL A 106 -7.69 -8.93 6.28
CA VAL A 106 -7.64 -10.34 5.86
C VAL A 106 -6.41 -10.60 5.01
N ALA A 107 -6.07 -9.71 4.07
CA ALA A 107 -4.86 -9.86 3.26
C ALA A 107 -3.57 -9.84 4.11
N TYR A 108 -3.49 -8.94 5.11
CA TYR A 108 -2.34 -8.91 6.02
C TYR A 108 -2.29 -10.13 6.94
N LEU A 109 -3.44 -10.59 7.45
CA LEU A 109 -3.53 -11.77 8.29
C LEU A 109 -3.16 -13.04 7.52
N ASP A 110 -3.59 -13.16 6.27
CA ASP A 110 -3.24 -14.29 5.39
C ASP A 110 -1.72 -14.35 5.18
N VAL A 111 -1.08 -13.20 4.96
CA VAL A 111 0.39 -13.08 4.93
C VAL A 111 1.03 -13.52 6.26
N LEU A 112 0.48 -13.13 7.41
CA LEU A 112 0.99 -13.55 8.71
C LEU A 112 0.83 -15.06 8.96
N LEU A 113 -0.28 -15.66 8.53
CA LEU A 113 -0.54 -17.09 8.66
C LEU A 113 0.34 -17.91 7.72
N CYS A 114 0.55 -17.43 6.49
CA CYS A 114 1.50 -18.01 5.55
C CYS A 114 2.93 -17.92 6.10
N ARG A 115 3.29 -16.81 6.80
CA ARG A 115 4.57 -16.65 7.50
C ARG A 115 4.78 -17.64 8.66
N ASN A 116 3.72 -18.01 9.39
CA ASN A 116 3.80 -18.98 10.50
C ASN A 116 3.87 -20.45 10.02
N SER A 117 3.58 -20.70 8.74
CA SER A 117 3.57 -22.05 8.15
C SER A 117 4.89 -22.45 7.50
N TYR A 118 5.85 -21.53 7.36
CA TYR A 118 7.21 -21.86 6.92
C TYR A 118 8.04 -22.32 8.13
N PRO A 119 8.40 -23.61 8.23
CA PRO A 119 9.37 -24.05 9.22
C PRO A 119 10.69 -23.31 9.00
N VAL A 120 11.25 -22.82 10.09
CA VAL A 120 12.57 -22.20 10.12
C VAL A 120 13.58 -23.34 10.18
N ASP A 121 13.95 -23.89 9.02
CA ASP A 121 15.22 -24.60 8.84
C ASP A 121 16.36 -23.63 8.49
#